data_AF-A0A7J6IQJ3-F1
#
_entry.id   AF-A0A7J6IQJ3-F1
#
_cell.length_a   1.000
_cell.length_b   1.000
_cell.length_c   1.000
_cell.angle_alpha   90.00
_cell.angle_beta   90.00
_cell.angle_gamma   90.00
#
_symmetry.space_group_name_H-M   'P 1'
#
loop_
_entity.id
_entity.type
_entity.pdbx_description
1 polymer ?
#
loop_
_entity_poly.entity_id
_entity_poly.type
_entity_poly.pdbx_seq_one_letter_code
_entity_poly.pdbx_strand_id
1 'polypeptide(L)'
;MTVDPNIVAIFGEAPAGLDLDEQIVTSYNVAVCIVLGLAAASVALRFYVRCVKGSKLWYDDWAIFLSVFLCAATTFMTILAGSYGAGEHVWSSNISRFVTLLKIVYAEPYVYATAVTSTKVRYTR
;
A
#
# COMPACT_ATOMS: atom_id res chain seq x y z
N MET A 1 -21.14 9.12 17.58
CA MET A 1 -20.17 9.99 16.90
C MET A 1 -20.92 11.17 16.30
N THR A 2 -20.47 12.40 16.50
CA THR A 2 -21.08 13.58 15.87
C THR A 2 -20.55 13.68 14.44
N VAL A 3 -21.40 13.44 13.46
CA VAL A 3 -21.05 13.56 12.04
C VAL A 3 -20.66 15.01 11.75
N ASP A 4 -19.50 15.21 11.13
CA ASP A 4 -18.99 16.55 10.80
C ASP A 4 -19.94 17.22 9.77
N PRO A 5 -20.46 18.43 10.03
CA PRO A 5 -21.39 19.12 9.13
C PRO A 5 -20.80 19.34 7.74
N ASN A 6 -19.48 19.43 7.60
CA ASN A 6 -18.82 19.57 6.30
C ASN A 6 -18.90 18.28 5.45
N ILE A 7 -18.98 17.11 6.08
CA ILE A 7 -19.11 15.83 5.38
C ILE A 7 -20.55 15.61 4.91
N VAL A 8 -21.52 15.98 5.75
CA VAL A 8 -22.95 15.94 5.38
C VAL A 8 -23.23 16.86 4.18
N ALA A 9 -22.58 18.02 4.11
CA ALA A 9 -22.73 18.94 2.98
C ALA A 9 -22.22 18.39 1.63
N ILE A 10 -21.24 17.49 1.65
CA ILE A 10 -20.64 16.92 0.42
C ILE A 10 -21.28 15.60 0.04
N PHE A 11 -21.57 14.73 1.02
CA PHE A 11 -22.03 13.35 0.78
C PHE A 11 -23.51 13.11 1.13
N GLY A 12 -24.19 14.07 1.75
CA GLY A 12 -25.56 13.92 2.24
C GLY A 12 -25.65 13.24 3.61
N GLU A 13 -26.88 13.12 4.12
CA GLU A 13 -27.15 12.42 5.39
C GLU A 13 -26.84 10.92 5.29
N ALA A 14 -26.32 10.36 6.37
CA ALA A 14 -26.06 8.93 6.44
C ALA A 14 -27.39 8.14 6.45
N PRO A 15 -27.52 7.05 5.66
CA PRO A 15 -28.70 6.22 5.67
C PRO A 15 -28.96 5.60 7.04
N ALA A 16 -30.23 5.54 7.45
CA ALA A 16 -30.62 5.03 8.77
C ALA A 16 -30.25 3.55 8.93
N GLY A 17 -29.50 3.22 9.98
CA GLY A 17 -29.06 1.86 10.29
C GLY A 17 -27.67 1.48 9.76
N LEU A 18 -26.91 2.41 9.17
CA LEU A 18 -25.52 2.18 8.78
C LEU A 18 -24.62 2.12 10.03
N ASP A 19 -23.90 1.02 10.20
CA ASP A 19 -22.90 0.88 11.26
C ASP A 19 -21.65 1.69 10.90
N LEU A 20 -21.40 2.78 11.63
CA LEU A 20 -20.27 3.67 11.39
C LEU A 20 -18.97 3.19 12.06
N ASP A 21 -19.05 2.16 12.91
CA ASP A 21 -17.91 1.53 13.59
C ASP A 21 -17.31 0.37 12.78
N GLU A 22 -17.98 -0.09 11.72
CA GLU A 22 -17.47 -1.16 10.86
C GLU A 22 -16.19 -0.70 10.12
N GLN A 23 -15.08 -1.37 10.41
CA GLN A 23 -13.77 -1.08 9.87
C GLN A 23 -13.06 -2.35 9.39
N ILE A 24 -12.55 -2.31 8.17
CA ILE A 24 -11.78 -3.42 7.55
C ILE A 24 -10.26 -3.17 7.56
N VAL A 25 -9.83 -2.01 8.09
CA VAL A 25 -8.43 -1.52 8.10
C VAL A 25 -7.48 -2.55 8.71
N THR A 26 -7.83 -3.11 9.87
CA THR A 26 -6.97 -4.06 10.60
C THR A 26 -6.74 -5.34 9.81
N SER A 27 -7.80 -5.93 9.24
CA SER A 27 -7.68 -7.15 8.44
C SER A 27 -6.86 -6.92 7.17
N TYR A 28 -7.04 -5.75 6.54
CA TYR A 28 -6.30 -5.38 5.35
C TYR A 28 -4.81 -5.20 5.63
N ASN A 29 -4.45 -4.46 6.68
CA ASN A 29 -3.05 -4.23 7.06
C ASN A 29 -2.29 -5.54 7.35
N VAL A 30 -2.93 -6.50 8.01
CA VAL A 30 -2.34 -7.81 8.29
C VAL A 30 -2.06 -8.56 6.99
N ALA A 31 -3.02 -8.60 6.07
CA ALA A 31 -2.86 -9.28 4.78
C ALA A 31 -1.69 -8.70 3.97
N VAL A 32 -1.60 -7.36 3.89
CA VAL A 32 -0.51 -6.68 3.15
C VAL A 32 0.85 -6.97 3.78
N CYS A 33 0.97 -6.95 5.11
CA CYS A 33 2.22 -7.30 5.80
C CYS A 33 2.68 -8.74 5.51
N ILE A 34 1.76 -9.71 5.49
CA ILE A 34 2.08 -11.11 5.19
C ILE A 34 2.61 -11.26 3.76
N VAL A 35 1.94 -10.63 2.80
CA VAL A 35 2.34 -10.68 1.38
C VAL A 35 3.70 -10.02 1.16
N LEU A 36 3.97 -8.88 1.82
CA LEU A 36 5.28 -8.23 1.77
C LEU A 36 6.38 -9.13 2.36
N GLY A 37 6.09 -9.82 3.48
CA GLY A 37 7.01 -10.79 4.08
C GLY A 37 7.36 -11.94 3.14
N LEU A 38 6.36 -12.52 2.46
CA LEU A 38 6.57 -13.56 1.45
C LEU A 38 7.39 -13.06 0.26
N ALA A 39 7.12 -11.84 -0.21
CA ALA A 39 7.87 -11.21 -1.31
C ALA A 39 9.34 -11.00 -0.93
N ALA A 40 9.61 -10.48 0.27
CA ALA A 40 10.97 -10.29 0.79
C ALA A 40 11.70 -11.63 0.96
N ALA A 41 11.04 -12.66 1.48
CA ALA A 41 11.61 -14.00 1.65
C ALA A 41 11.99 -14.63 0.30
N SER A 42 11.13 -14.51 -0.71
CA SER A 42 11.40 -15.00 -2.07
C SER A 42 12.64 -14.33 -2.69
N VAL A 43 12.79 -13.02 -2.49
CA VAL A 43 13.94 -12.25 -2.97
C VAL A 43 15.22 -12.61 -2.22
N ALA A 44 15.15 -12.74 -0.89
CA ALA A 44 16.28 -13.16 -0.07
C ALA A 44 16.78 -14.56 -0.47
N LEU A 45 15.87 -15.49 -0.74
CA LEU A 45 16.21 -16.83 -1.23
C LEU A 45 16.92 -16.77 -2.58
N ARG A 46 16.46 -15.90 -3.49
CA ARG A 46 17.10 -15.68 -4.79
C ARG A 46 18.54 -15.16 -4.66
N PHE A 47 18.78 -14.23 -3.74
CA PHE A 47 20.13 -13.77 -3.41
C PHE A 47 20.98 -14.89 -2.81
N TYR A 48 20.44 -15.65 -1.85
CA TYR A 48 21.13 -16.77 -1.22
C TYR A 48 21.60 -17.80 -2.26
N VAL A 49 20.71 -18.21 -3.17
CA VAL A 49 21.06 -19.16 -4.25
C VAL A 49 22.11 -18.59 -5.19
N ARG A 50 22.04 -17.29 -5.53
CA ARG A 50 23.05 -16.64 -6.39
C ARG A 50 24.41 -16.50 -5.70
N CYS A 51 24.45 -16.18 -4.41
CA CYS A 51 25.67 -16.15 -3.61
C CYS A 51 26.33 -17.53 -3.51
N VAL A 52 25.54 -18.58 -3.24
CA VAL A 52 26.06 -19.96 -3.15
C VAL A 52 26.56 -20.47 -4.52
N LYS A 53 25.94 -20.07 -5.63
CA LYS A 53 26.40 -20.39 -6.98
C LYS A 53 27.58 -19.53 -7.49
N GLY A 54 28.09 -18.58 -6.71
CA GLY A 54 29.27 -17.78 -7.06
C GLY A 54 29.10 -16.91 -8.32
N SER A 55 27.87 -16.60 -8.72
CA SER A 55 27.60 -15.79 -9.92
C SER A 55 27.85 -14.31 -9.63
N LYS A 56 28.54 -13.60 -10.54
CA LYS A 56 28.76 -12.15 -10.40
C LYS A 56 27.42 -11.42 -10.26
N LEU A 57 27.29 -10.51 -9.29
CA LEU A 57 26.14 -9.59 -9.23
C LEU A 57 26.18 -8.69 -10.46
N TRP A 58 25.17 -8.82 -11.31
CA TRP A 58 24.99 -7.93 -12.47
C TRP A 58 24.04 -6.78 -12.11
N TYR A 59 23.93 -5.80 -13.01
CA TYR A 59 22.92 -4.73 -12.96
C TYR A 59 21.48 -5.26 -12.76
N ASP A 60 21.23 -6.51 -13.14
CA ASP A 60 19.99 -7.20 -12.83
C ASP A 60 19.73 -7.16 -11.32
N ASP A 61 20.56 -7.76 -10.45
CA ASP A 61 20.29 -7.93 -9.01
C ASP A 61 19.91 -6.64 -8.27
N TRP A 62 20.58 -5.52 -8.60
CA TRP A 62 20.26 -4.19 -8.06
C TRP A 62 18.83 -3.72 -8.38
N ALA A 63 18.31 -4.05 -9.56
CA ALA A 63 16.94 -3.73 -9.94
C ALA A 63 15.89 -4.53 -9.13
N ILE A 64 16.21 -5.72 -8.59
CA ILE A 64 15.27 -6.47 -7.71
C ILE A 64 15.24 -5.81 -6.35
N PHE A 65 16.41 -5.39 -5.87
CA PHE A 65 16.49 -4.71 -4.59
C PHE A 65 15.69 -3.40 -4.63
N LEU A 66 15.83 -2.65 -5.73
CA LEU A 66 15.04 -1.44 -5.95
C LEU A 66 13.53 -1.74 -6.08
N SER A 67 13.13 -2.83 -6.75
CA SER A 67 11.70 -3.16 -6.90
C SER A 67 11.07 -3.57 -5.57
N VAL A 68 11.79 -4.33 -4.73
CA VAL A 68 11.33 -4.69 -3.37
C VAL A 68 11.24 -3.47 -2.47
N PHE A 69 12.22 -2.57 -2.55
CA PHE A 69 12.18 -1.31 -1.81
C PHE A 69 10.97 -0.45 -2.19
N LEU A 70 10.69 -0.30 -3.50
CA LEU A 70 9.51 0.41 -3.97
C LEU A 70 8.21 -0.28 -3.52
N CYS A 71 8.17 -1.61 -3.53
CA CYS A 71 7.01 -2.38 -3.06
C CYS A 71 6.77 -2.23 -1.55
N ALA A 72 7.84 -2.17 -0.76
CA ALA A 72 7.78 -1.86 0.67
C ALA A 72 7.29 -0.42 0.91
N ALA A 73 7.74 0.54 0.09
CA ALA A 73 7.27 1.92 0.15
C ALA A 73 5.77 2.04 -0.18
N THR A 74 5.28 1.34 -1.20
CA THR A 74 3.83 1.25 -1.50
C THR A 74 3.08 0.68 -0.32
N THR A 75 3.53 -0.45 0.25
CA THR A 75 2.91 -1.08 1.43
C THR A 75 2.80 -0.12 2.62
N PHE A 76 3.86 0.63 2.88
CA PHE A 76 3.86 1.63 3.96
C PHE A 76 2.85 2.75 3.71
N MET A 77 2.73 3.23 2.46
CA MET A 77 1.71 4.22 2.10
C MET A 77 0.31 3.67 2.32
N THR A 78 0.05 2.40 2.01
CA THR A 78 -1.27 1.80 2.20
C THR A 78 -1.61 1.63 3.69
N ILE A 79 -0.65 1.23 4.52
CA ILE A 79 -0.83 1.16 5.98
C ILE A 79 -1.10 2.55 6.56
N LEU A 80 -0.35 3.56 6.09
CA LEU A 80 -0.52 4.94 6.49
C LEU A 80 -1.91 5.46 6.07
N ALA A 81 -2.38 5.15 4.86
CA ALA A 81 -3.73 5.47 4.41
C ALA A 81 -4.79 4.84 5.33
N GLY A 82 -4.58 3.59 5.76
CA GLY A 82 -5.41 2.92 6.76
C GLY A 82 -5.56 3.70 8.06
N SER A 83 -4.45 4.25 8.59
CA SER A 83 -4.48 5.08 9.81
C SER A 83 -5.24 6.42 9.64
N TYR A 84 -5.35 6.92 8.40
CA TYR A 84 -6.13 8.11 8.07
C TYR A 84 -7.60 7.81 7.76
N GLY A 85 -8.05 6.55 7.92
CA GLY A 85 -9.44 6.14 7.74
C GLY A 85 -9.74 5.42 6.41
N ALA A 86 -8.71 4.89 5.71
CA ALA A 86 -8.93 4.09 4.51
C ALA A 86 -9.51 2.72 4.87
N GLY A 87 -10.83 2.66 4.94
CA GLY A 87 -11.59 1.47 5.36
C GLY A 87 -12.64 1.75 6.44
N GLU A 88 -12.76 3.01 6.90
CA GLU A 88 -13.87 3.49 7.72
C GLU A 88 -14.93 4.17 6.83
N HIS A 89 -16.17 4.26 7.31
CA HIS A 89 -17.22 5.00 6.61
C HIS A 89 -16.87 6.49 6.50
N VAL A 90 -17.16 7.08 5.33
CA VAL A 90 -16.88 8.50 5.03
C VAL A 90 -17.48 9.45 6.07
N TRP A 91 -18.66 9.09 6.62
CA TRP A 91 -19.37 9.84 7.66
C TRP A 91 -18.74 9.76 9.07
N SER A 92 -17.80 8.85 9.29
CA SER A 92 -17.03 8.72 10.55
C SER A 92 -15.71 9.52 10.51
N SER A 93 -15.25 9.89 9.31
CA SER A 93 -13.97 10.60 9.12
C SER A 93 -14.11 12.12 9.28
N ASN A 94 -13.01 12.86 9.08
CA ASN A 94 -12.98 14.33 9.06
C ASN A 94 -12.50 14.80 7.68
N ILE A 95 -12.91 16.00 7.23
CA ILE A 95 -12.56 16.52 5.90
C ILE A 95 -11.04 16.57 5.67
N SER A 96 -10.27 16.99 6.68
CA SER A 96 -8.82 17.10 6.59
C SER A 96 -8.11 15.73 6.53
N ARG A 97 -8.65 14.72 7.23
CA ARG A 97 -8.15 13.33 7.16
C ARG A 97 -8.47 12.72 5.80
N PHE A 98 -9.69 12.94 5.30
CA PHE A 98 -10.13 12.47 3.99
C PHE A 98 -9.30 13.04 2.83
N VAL A 99 -9.02 14.35 2.84
CA VAL A 99 -8.15 14.96 1.82
C VAL A 99 -6.72 14.41 1.88
N THR A 100 -6.20 14.14 3.08
CA THR A 100 -4.87 13.53 3.24
C THR A 100 -4.84 12.09 2.69
N LEU A 101 -5.87 11.31 2.98
CA LEU A 101 -6.05 9.97 2.43
C LEU A 101 -6.11 9.99 0.90
N LEU A 102 -6.91 10.89 0.31
CA LEU A 102 -7.00 11.00 -1.16
C LEU A 102 -5.65 11.35 -1.79
N LYS A 103 -4.84 12.21 -1.16
CA LYS A 103 -3.48 12.52 -1.63
C LYS A 103 -2.57 11.29 -1.62
N ILE A 104 -2.66 10.47 -0.57
CA ILE A 104 -1.87 9.24 -0.44
C ILE A 104 -2.29 8.23 -1.50
N VAL A 105 -3.60 7.96 -1.64
CA VAL A 105 -4.16 7.04 -2.64
C VAL A 105 -3.91 7.53 -4.07
N TYR A 106 -3.82 8.84 -4.29
CA TYR A 106 -3.44 9.39 -5.60
C TYR A 106 -1.96 9.13 -5.93
N ALA A 107 -1.07 9.15 -4.94
CA ALA A 107 0.36 8.95 -5.14
C ALA A 107 0.74 7.46 -5.30
N GLU A 108 0.02 6.57 -4.62
CA GLU A 108 0.28 5.12 -4.56
C GLU A 108 0.42 4.44 -5.96
N PRO A 109 -0.44 4.68 -6.96
CA PRO A 109 -0.35 4.05 -8.28
C PRO A 109 0.92 4.40 -9.04
N TYR A 110 1.49 5.59 -8.83
CA TYR A 110 2.74 6.00 -9.48
C TYR A 110 3.93 5.23 -8.91
N VAL A 111 3.97 5.03 -7.59
CA VAL A 111 4.98 4.20 -6.93
C VAL A 111 4.83 2.74 -7.35
N TYR A 112 3.59 2.24 -7.44
CA TYR A 112 3.32 0.91 -7.96
C TYR A 112 3.79 0.76 -9.42
N ALA A 113 3.44 1.70 -10.31
CA ALA A 113 3.83 1.67 -11.72
C ALA A 113 5.36 1.61 -11.91
N THR A 114 6.11 2.38 -11.11
CA THR A 114 7.58 2.34 -11.12
C THR A 114 8.12 1.01 -10.58
N ALA A 115 7.49 0.40 -9.58
CA ALA A 115 7.84 -0.93 -9.11
C ALA A 115 7.62 -2.02 -10.19
N VAL A 116 6.49 -2.04 -10.89
CA VAL A 116 6.22 -3.06 -11.93
C VAL A 116 7.12 -2.89 -13.15
N THR A 117 7.36 -1.64 -13.58
CA THR A 117 8.25 -1.35 -14.71
C THR A 117 9.69 -1.75 -14.41
N SER A 118 10.20 -1.48 -13.21
CA SER A 118 11.53 -1.95 -12.79
C SER A 118 11.65 -3.48 -12.82
N THR A 119 10.56 -4.19 -12.52
CA THR A 119 10.51 -5.66 -12.62
C THR A 119 10.50 -6.14 -14.08
N LYS A 120 9.83 -5.42 -14.98
CA LYS A 120 9.75 -5.76 -16.41
C LYS A 120 11.06 -5.54 -17.16
N VAL A 121 11.84 -4.51 -16.81
CA VAL A 121 13.18 -4.26 -17.37
C VAL A 121 14.11 -5.48 -17.22
N ARG A 122 13.83 -6.34 -16.24
CA ARG A 122 14.62 -7.55 -15.93
C ARG A 122 14.35 -8.72 -16.90
N TYR A 123 13.25 -8.70 -17.66
CA TYR A 123 12.84 -9.79 -18.55
C TYR A 123 13.18 -9.58 -20.03
N THR A 124 13.72 -8.43 -20.43
CA THR A 124 14.03 -8.11 -21.84
C THR A 124 15.49 -8.42 -22.23
N ARG A 125 16.00 -9.59 -21.84
CA ARG A 125 17.26 -10.12 -22.37
C ARG A 125 17.18 -11.60 -22.66
#